data_AF-A0A9W9J681-F1
#
_entry.id   AF-A0A9W9J681-F1
#
_cell.length_a   1.000
_cell.length_b   1.000
_cell.length_c   1.000
_cell.angle_alpha   90.00
_cell.angle_beta   90.00
_cell.angle_gamma   90.00
#
_symmetry.space_group_name_H-M   'P 1'
#
loop_
_entity.id
_entity.type
_entity.pdbx_description
1 polymer ?
#
loop_
_entity_poly.entity_id
_entity_poly.type
_entity_poly.pdbx_seq_one_letter_code
_entity_poly.pdbx_strand_id
1 'polypeptide(L)'
;MDPQSDTTISSNLEVNKCPSFLSIGGTEKQHIDCALQDLKRDTGVDFGISDLTPAYRETITCPHLLPIMTISPNRFITFMSAEPLEDEVVSFIESGEIKHDDLNTRVSKFRDDLGIEEDYIKRIMFFGPDDQVANFMVDETRGNTMVPKAKKYFSEGFQRATAEGPLIHEPMRACRFTLEDFQKPHLKEDDQELIDTVKLAIHNITLLASPVLVEPI
;
A
#
# COMPACT_ATOMS: atom_id res chain seq x y z
N MET A 1 26.61 -14.44 -30.08
CA MET A 1 25.74 -15.16 -29.13
C MET A 1 25.52 -14.18 -28.01
N ASP A 2 24.50 -13.35 -28.16
CA ASP A 2 24.13 -12.36 -27.16
C ASP A 2 23.70 -13.10 -25.90
N PRO A 3 24.29 -12.82 -24.73
CA PRO A 3 23.75 -13.34 -23.49
C PRO A 3 22.40 -12.63 -23.32
N GLN A 4 21.33 -13.42 -23.35
CA GLN A 4 20.03 -12.94 -22.91
C GLN A 4 20.23 -12.32 -21.54
N SER A 5 19.93 -11.02 -21.42
CA SER A 5 19.81 -10.37 -20.13
C SER A 5 18.82 -11.20 -19.32
N ASP A 6 19.30 -11.79 -18.23
CA ASP A 6 18.51 -12.63 -17.35
C ASP A 6 17.20 -11.89 -17.04
N THR A 7 16.10 -12.46 -17.50
CA THR A 7 14.76 -11.86 -17.40
C THR A 7 14.29 -11.78 -15.94
N THR A 8 15.03 -12.42 -15.03
CA THR A 8 14.88 -12.35 -13.57
C THR A 8 15.50 -11.08 -12.97
N ILE A 9 16.53 -10.50 -13.61
CA ILE A 9 17.20 -9.28 -13.13
C ILE A 9 16.35 -8.04 -13.47
N SER A 10 15.60 -8.10 -14.57
CA SER A 10 14.82 -6.95 -15.06
C SER A 10 13.45 -6.77 -14.42
N SER A 11 12.89 -7.78 -13.73
CA SER A 11 11.52 -7.67 -13.21
C SER A 11 11.39 -7.00 -11.84
N ASN A 12 12.48 -6.93 -11.04
CA ASN A 12 12.42 -6.47 -9.64
C ASN A 12 13.41 -5.34 -9.30
N LEU A 13 14.01 -4.69 -10.30
CA LEU A 13 14.94 -3.60 -10.07
C LEU A 13 14.15 -2.28 -9.87
N GLU A 14 13.79 -1.99 -8.63
CA GLU A 14 13.19 -0.70 -8.29
C GLU A 14 14.26 0.39 -8.24
N VAL A 15 14.20 1.29 -9.23
CA VAL A 15 15.10 2.45 -9.32
C VAL A 15 14.41 3.66 -8.69
N ASN A 16 14.60 3.85 -7.39
CA ASN A 16 14.21 5.08 -6.71
C ASN A 16 15.23 6.17 -7.03
N LYS A 17 14.80 7.18 -7.81
CA LYS A 17 15.61 8.33 -8.18
C LYS A 17 15.48 9.43 -7.14
N CYS A 18 16.35 9.41 -6.14
CA CYS A 18 16.72 10.66 -5.47
C CYS A 18 17.81 11.35 -6.32
N PRO A 19 17.83 12.68 -6.43
CA PRO A 19 18.77 13.40 -7.31
C PRO A 19 20.26 13.14 -7.00
N SER A 20 20.57 12.56 -5.84
CA SER A 20 21.94 12.29 -5.37
C SER A 20 22.27 10.80 -5.16
N PHE A 21 21.29 9.89 -5.18
CA PHE A 21 21.51 8.46 -4.91
C PHE A 21 20.67 7.58 -5.84
N LEU A 22 21.26 6.47 -6.29
CA LEU A 22 20.60 5.43 -7.06
C LEU A 22 20.43 4.21 -6.16
N SER A 23 19.18 3.82 -5.91
CA SER A 23 18.84 2.59 -5.18
C SER A 23 18.64 1.45 -6.17
N ILE A 24 19.18 0.27 -5.85
CA ILE A 24 19.04 -0.96 -6.65
C ILE A 24 18.55 -2.05 -5.71
N GLY A 25 17.33 -2.56 -5.95
CA GLY A 25 16.77 -3.69 -5.24
C GLY A 25 17.26 -5.03 -5.82
N GLY A 26 17.46 -6.03 -4.97
CA GLY A 26 17.80 -7.40 -5.37
C GLY A 26 17.46 -8.41 -4.28
N THR A 27 17.08 -9.61 -4.69
CA THR A 27 16.64 -10.68 -3.78
C THR A 27 17.80 -11.28 -2.97
N GLU A 28 18.97 -11.40 -3.60
CA GLU A 28 20.15 -11.99 -2.98
C GLU A 28 21.35 -11.07 -3.19
N LYS A 29 22.27 -11.07 -2.22
CA LYS A 29 23.52 -10.31 -2.31
C LYS A 29 24.30 -10.62 -3.60
N GLN A 30 24.34 -11.88 -4.01
CA GLN A 30 25.04 -12.30 -5.22
C GLN A 30 24.45 -11.66 -6.48
N HIS A 31 23.12 -11.55 -6.57
CA HIS A 31 22.47 -10.88 -7.69
C HIS A 31 22.82 -9.39 -7.76
N ILE A 32 22.87 -8.71 -6.60
CA ILE A 32 23.28 -7.30 -6.52
C ILE A 32 24.74 -7.15 -6.96
N ASP A 33 25.64 -8.01 -6.49
CA ASP A 33 27.06 -7.96 -6.85
C ASP A 33 27.27 -8.17 -8.37
N CYS A 34 26.54 -9.10 -8.99
CA CYS A 34 26.54 -9.30 -10.44
C CYS A 34 26.01 -8.08 -11.19
N ALA A 35 24.86 -7.53 -10.77
CA ALA A 35 24.26 -6.35 -11.41
C ALA A 35 25.18 -5.12 -11.34
N LEU A 36 25.89 -4.92 -10.23
CA LEU A 36 26.86 -3.84 -10.09
C LEU A 36 28.08 -4.03 -11.00
N GLN A 37 28.55 -5.27 -11.18
CA GLN A 37 29.65 -5.57 -12.11
C GLN A 37 29.26 -5.31 -13.56
N ASP A 38 28.05 -5.73 -13.95
CA ASP A 38 27.52 -5.49 -15.29
C ASP A 38 27.31 -4.00 -15.54
N LEU A 39 26.74 -3.26 -14.58
CA LEU A 39 26.56 -1.82 -14.67
C LEU A 39 27.90 -1.08 -14.84
N LYS A 40 28.93 -1.51 -14.10
CA LYS A 40 30.29 -0.96 -14.22
C LYS A 40 30.89 -1.24 -15.61
N ARG A 41 30.68 -2.44 -16.15
CA ARG A 41 31.16 -2.84 -17.47
C ARG A 41 30.49 -2.05 -18.59
N ASP A 42 29.18 -1.82 -18.49
CA ASP A 42 28.39 -1.18 -19.54
C ASP A 42 28.55 0.34 -19.54
N THR A 43 28.61 0.98 -18.36
CA THR A 43 28.70 2.44 -18.24
C THR A 43 30.14 2.95 -18.25
N GLY A 44 31.11 2.12 -17.85
CA GLY A 44 32.52 2.52 -17.70
C GLY A 44 32.75 3.58 -16.60
N VAL A 45 31.77 3.82 -15.73
CA VAL A 45 31.84 4.81 -14.65
C VAL A 45 32.16 4.10 -13.33
N ASP A 46 33.13 4.63 -12.58
CA ASP A 46 33.37 4.20 -11.21
C ASP A 46 32.36 4.87 -10.26
N PHE A 47 31.70 4.07 -9.43
CA PHE A 47 30.73 4.54 -8.43
C PHE A 47 31.11 4.03 -7.03
N GLY A 48 30.76 4.81 -6.01
CA GLY A 48 30.86 4.40 -4.61
C GLY A 48 29.64 3.57 -4.22
N ILE A 49 29.87 2.43 -3.58
CA ILE A 49 28.82 1.52 -3.11
C ILE A 49 28.67 1.74 -1.60
N SER A 50 27.44 1.95 -1.14
CA SER A 50 27.11 1.99 0.30
C SER A 50 26.80 0.59 0.84
N ASP A 51 26.73 0.45 2.15
CA ASP A 51 26.32 -0.80 2.79
C ASP A 51 24.89 -1.19 2.38
N LEU A 52 24.65 -2.51 2.32
CA LEU A 52 23.33 -3.05 2.00
C LEU A 52 22.38 -2.81 3.17
N THR A 53 21.22 -2.22 2.88
CA THR A 53 20.15 -1.99 3.85
C THR A 53 18.95 -2.88 3.51
N PRO A 54 18.34 -3.56 4.50
CA PRO A 54 17.11 -4.30 4.26
C PRO A 54 15.97 -3.33 3.90
N ALA A 55 15.05 -3.80 3.05
CA ALA A 55 13.83 -3.06 2.73
C ALA A 55 12.82 -3.24 3.88
N TYR A 56 12.56 -2.17 4.63
CA TYR A 56 11.60 -2.19 5.72
C TYR A 56 10.17 -2.02 5.20
N ARG A 57 9.20 -2.44 5.99
CA ARG A 57 7.78 -2.13 5.77
C ARG A 57 7.21 -1.41 6.98
N GLU A 58 6.23 -0.56 6.76
CA GLU A 58 5.56 0.16 7.85
C GLU A 58 4.26 -0.55 8.25
N THR A 59 4.01 -0.72 9.55
CA THR A 59 2.75 -1.28 10.04
C THR A 59 2.26 -0.53 11.28
N ILE A 60 1.06 -0.88 11.76
CA ILE A 60 0.47 -0.34 12.98
C ILE A 60 0.32 -1.47 14.01
N THR A 61 0.46 -1.14 15.29
CA THR A 61 0.34 -2.13 16.38
C THR A 61 -0.89 -1.93 17.23
N CYS A 62 -1.38 -0.70 17.33
CA CYS A 62 -2.49 -0.36 18.20
C CYS A 62 -3.69 0.11 17.35
N PRO A 63 -4.87 -0.51 17.49
CA PRO A 63 -6.06 -0.04 16.79
C PRO A 63 -6.47 1.36 17.25
N HIS A 64 -6.77 2.25 16.31
CA HIS A 64 -7.36 3.55 16.56
C HIS A 64 -8.81 3.58 16.08
N LEU A 65 -9.71 3.10 16.94
CA LEU A 65 -11.14 2.93 16.66
C LEU A 65 -11.94 4.24 16.61
N LEU A 66 -11.43 5.30 17.24
CA LEU A 66 -12.11 6.59 17.20
C LEU A 66 -11.88 7.22 15.81
N PRO A 67 -12.92 7.53 15.02
CA PRO A 67 -12.72 8.08 13.70
C PRO A 67 -12.06 9.46 13.78
N ILE A 68 -11.00 9.64 13.00
CA ILE A 68 -10.29 10.91 12.88
C ILE A 68 -10.90 11.71 11.76
N MET A 69 -11.15 12.98 12.06
CA MET A 69 -11.61 13.95 11.11
C MET A 69 -10.42 14.57 10.36
N THR A 70 -10.36 14.36 9.04
CA THR A 70 -9.44 15.09 8.16
C THR A 70 -10.22 16.06 7.30
N ILE A 71 -9.86 17.33 7.38
CA ILE A 71 -10.51 18.43 6.65
C ILE A 71 -9.57 18.90 5.53
N SER A 72 -10.08 18.96 4.30
CA SER A 72 -9.34 19.50 3.16
C SER A 72 -9.34 21.05 3.15
N PRO A 73 -8.43 21.68 2.38
CA PRO A 73 -8.47 23.14 2.15
C PRO A 73 -9.83 23.66 1.64
N ASN A 74 -10.50 22.91 0.75
CA ASN A 74 -11.85 23.23 0.27
C ASN A 74 -12.98 22.69 1.17
N ARG A 75 -12.69 22.38 2.44
CA ARG A 75 -13.66 22.07 3.50
C ARG A 75 -14.56 20.85 3.24
N PHE A 76 -14.09 19.84 2.52
CA PHE A 76 -14.72 18.53 2.63
C PHE A 76 -14.05 17.72 3.75
N ILE A 77 -14.83 16.83 4.36
CA ILE A 77 -14.46 16.14 5.58
C ILE A 77 -14.48 14.63 5.33
N THR A 78 -13.42 13.95 5.78
CA THR A 78 -13.31 12.50 5.77
C THR A 78 -13.13 12.00 7.20
N PHE A 79 -13.82 10.91 7.54
CA PHE A 79 -13.71 10.23 8.82
C PHE A 79 -13.17 8.83 8.59
N MET A 80 -12.01 8.54 9.16
CA MET A 80 -11.35 7.24 9.02
C MET A 80 -10.83 6.73 10.36
N SER A 81 -10.85 5.42 10.52
CA SER A 81 -10.21 4.67 11.60
C SER A 81 -9.23 3.65 11.00
N ALA A 82 -8.29 3.16 11.81
CA ALA A 82 -7.33 2.16 11.36
C ALA A 82 -7.05 1.11 12.44
N GLU A 83 -6.81 -0.12 12.01
CA GLU A 83 -6.55 -1.26 12.88
C GLU A 83 -5.50 -2.19 12.27
N PRO A 84 -4.65 -2.83 13.09
CA PRO A 84 -3.75 -3.86 12.59
C PRO A 84 -4.54 -5.05 12.03
N LEU A 85 -4.02 -5.67 10.97
CA LEU A 85 -4.54 -6.95 10.47
C LEU A 85 -3.93 -8.12 11.23
N GLU A 86 -4.71 -9.18 11.33
CA GLU A 86 -4.24 -10.46 11.89
C GLU A 86 -3.30 -11.15 10.90
N ASP A 87 -2.25 -11.80 11.41
CA ASP A 87 -1.21 -12.45 10.61
C ASP A 87 -1.76 -13.54 9.67
N GLU A 88 -2.83 -14.21 10.07
CA GLU A 88 -3.53 -15.21 9.24
C GLU A 88 -4.13 -14.56 7.99
N VAL A 89 -4.79 -13.41 8.14
CA VAL A 89 -5.38 -12.65 7.05
C VAL A 89 -4.29 -12.11 6.12
N VAL A 90 -3.19 -11.64 6.70
CA VAL A 90 -2.05 -11.11 5.96
C VAL A 90 -1.41 -12.18 5.09
N SER A 91 -1.09 -13.33 5.67
CA SER A 91 -0.48 -14.47 4.95
C SER A 91 -1.39 -14.98 3.83
N PHE A 92 -2.70 -14.96 4.08
CA PHE A 92 -3.69 -15.37 3.10
C PHE A 92 -3.77 -14.41 1.90
N ILE A 93 -3.70 -13.10 2.12
CA ILE A 93 -3.67 -12.12 1.03
C ILE A 93 -2.35 -12.24 0.24
N GLU A 94 -1.21 -12.35 0.94
CA GLU A 94 0.12 -12.44 0.32
C GLU A 94 0.35 -13.73 -0.48
N SER A 95 -0.42 -14.79 -0.19
CA SER A 95 -0.41 -16.01 -1.00
C SER A 95 -0.83 -15.77 -2.47
N GLY A 96 -1.46 -14.64 -2.78
CA GLY A 96 -1.92 -14.29 -4.12
C GLY A 96 -3.10 -15.12 -4.61
N GLU A 97 -3.69 -15.92 -3.72
CA GLU A 97 -4.85 -16.76 -4.01
C GLU A 97 -6.14 -15.97 -4.27
N ILE A 98 -6.18 -14.72 -3.84
CA ILE A 98 -7.30 -13.80 -3.99
C ILE A 98 -6.94 -12.81 -5.09
N LYS A 99 -7.67 -12.85 -6.20
CA LYS A 99 -7.63 -11.78 -7.20
C LYS A 99 -8.68 -10.74 -6.86
N HIS A 100 -8.35 -9.46 -7.01
CA HIS A 100 -9.24 -8.32 -6.75
C HIS A 100 -10.58 -8.43 -7.50
N ASP A 101 -10.56 -8.92 -8.74
CA ASP A 101 -11.67 -8.80 -9.67
C ASP A 101 -12.83 -9.80 -9.47
N ASP A 102 -12.62 -10.88 -8.69
CA ASP A 102 -13.67 -11.87 -8.47
C ASP A 102 -14.19 -11.85 -7.02
N LEU A 103 -15.23 -11.03 -6.81
CA LEU A 103 -15.91 -10.90 -5.53
C LEU A 103 -16.49 -12.22 -5.01
N ASN A 104 -17.00 -13.09 -5.89
CA ASN A 104 -17.62 -14.34 -5.46
C ASN A 104 -16.57 -15.35 -4.97
N THR A 105 -15.47 -15.48 -5.73
CA THR A 105 -14.34 -16.30 -5.31
C THR A 105 -13.70 -15.75 -4.04
N ARG A 106 -13.54 -14.42 -3.93
CA ARG A 106 -13.05 -13.77 -2.72
C ARG A 106 -13.89 -14.12 -1.50
N VAL A 107 -15.20 -13.92 -1.58
CA VAL A 107 -16.12 -14.20 -0.47
C VAL A 107 -16.07 -15.69 -0.07
N SER A 108 -16.07 -16.62 -1.04
CA SER A 108 -15.99 -18.05 -0.71
C SER A 108 -14.69 -18.38 0.00
N LYS A 109 -13.54 -17.95 -0.52
CA LYS A 109 -12.25 -18.31 0.08
C LYS A 109 -12.06 -17.69 1.47
N PHE A 110 -12.39 -16.41 1.65
CA PHE A 110 -12.32 -15.78 2.98
C PHE A 110 -13.26 -16.44 4.01
N ARG A 111 -14.43 -16.92 3.58
CA ARG A 111 -15.34 -17.67 4.45
C ARG A 111 -14.81 -19.06 4.77
N ASP A 112 -14.33 -19.78 3.77
CA ASP A 112 -13.94 -21.18 3.89
C ASP A 112 -12.59 -21.34 4.63
N ASP A 113 -11.64 -20.42 4.42
CA ASP A 113 -10.28 -20.48 4.98
C ASP A 113 -10.12 -19.69 6.29
N LEU A 114 -10.77 -18.53 6.42
CA LEU A 114 -10.62 -17.62 7.57
C LEU A 114 -11.90 -17.48 8.42
N GLY A 115 -13.03 -18.05 7.99
CA GLY A 115 -14.29 -17.96 8.74
C GLY A 115 -14.86 -16.54 8.84
N ILE A 116 -14.43 -15.60 7.99
CA ILE A 116 -14.87 -14.20 8.03
C ILE A 116 -16.26 -14.07 7.40
N GLU A 117 -17.11 -13.22 7.97
CA GLU A 117 -18.47 -12.99 7.50
C GLU A 117 -18.51 -12.43 6.06
N GLU A 118 -19.40 -12.98 5.23
CA GLU A 118 -19.54 -12.59 3.83
C GLU A 118 -19.87 -11.10 3.65
N ASP A 119 -20.66 -10.53 4.56
CA ASP A 119 -21.08 -9.14 4.50
C ASP A 119 -19.92 -8.18 4.74
N TYR A 120 -18.96 -8.57 5.59
CA TYR A 120 -17.74 -7.81 5.83
C TYR A 120 -16.85 -7.81 4.58
N ILE A 121 -16.66 -8.97 3.96
CA ILE A 121 -15.80 -9.12 2.76
C ILE A 121 -16.36 -8.32 1.57
N LYS A 122 -17.69 -8.22 1.44
CA LYS A 122 -18.34 -7.42 0.39
C LYS A 122 -18.12 -5.90 0.56
N ARG A 123 -17.83 -5.43 1.79
CA ARG A 123 -17.54 -4.02 2.09
C ARG A 123 -16.09 -3.63 1.85
N ILE A 124 -15.19 -4.60 1.67
CA ILE A 124 -13.79 -4.32 1.29
C ILE A 124 -13.77 -3.68 -0.09
N MET A 125 -13.32 -2.42 -0.16
CA MET A 125 -13.31 -1.60 -1.36
C MET A 125 -12.06 -1.80 -2.21
N PHE A 126 -10.88 -1.79 -1.57
CA PHE A 126 -9.57 -1.75 -2.24
C PHE A 126 -8.53 -2.53 -1.44
N PHE A 127 -7.54 -3.07 -2.15
CA PHE A 127 -6.27 -3.54 -1.61
C PHE A 127 -5.14 -2.59 -2.07
N GLY A 128 -4.00 -2.59 -1.40
CA GLY A 128 -2.89 -1.71 -1.77
C GLY A 128 -1.59 -1.97 -0.99
N PRO A 129 -0.45 -1.42 -1.44
CA PRO A 129 -0.28 -0.62 -2.66
C PRO A 129 -0.48 -1.38 -3.97
N ASP A 130 -0.20 -2.69 -3.98
CA ASP A 130 -0.50 -3.62 -5.07
C ASP A 130 -1.41 -4.75 -4.57
N ASP A 131 -2.01 -5.52 -5.50
CA ASP A 131 -2.92 -6.63 -5.20
C ASP A 131 -2.31 -7.75 -4.33
N GLN A 132 -0.99 -7.72 -4.11
CA GLN A 132 -0.27 -8.73 -3.33
C GLN A 132 0.08 -8.30 -1.91
N VAL A 133 -0.02 -7.00 -1.59
CA VAL A 133 0.34 -6.52 -0.25
C VAL A 133 -0.91 -6.46 0.63
N ALA A 134 -0.80 -6.98 1.84
CA ALA A 134 -1.91 -7.10 2.77
C ALA A 134 -2.27 -5.76 3.45
N ASN A 135 -2.78 -4.79 2.70
CA ASN A 135 -3.55 -3.68 3.25
C ASN A 135 -4.90 -3.60 2.55
N PHE A 136 -5.95 -3.24 3.29
CA PHE A 136 -7.25 -3.02 2.67
C PHE A 136 -8.07 -1.93 3.33
N MET A 137 -8.97 -1.35 2.53
CA MET A 137 -9.91 -0.35 2.97
C MET A 137 -11.34 -0.89 2.97
N VAL A 138 -12.11 -0.63 4.04
CA VAL A 138 -13.49 -1.07 4.23
C VAL A 138 -14.44 0.13 4.22
N ASP A 139 -15.58 0.00 3.54
CA ASP A 139 -16.68 0.98 3.60
C ASP A 139 -17.66 0.64 4.72
N GLU A 140 -17.72 1.48 5.76
CA GLU A 140 -18.74 1.41 6.82
C GLU A 140 -19.68 2.62 6.81
N THR A 141 -19.71 3.38 5.72
CA THR A 141 -20.55 4.57 5.61
C THR A 141 -22.04 4.23 5.65
N ARG A 142 -22.82 5.05 6.35
CA ARG A 142 -24.27 4.85 6.53
C ARG A 142 -25.08 5.33 5.32
N GLY A 143 -24.99 4.60 4.21
CA GLY A 143 -25.80 4.85 3.00
C GLY A 143 -25.40 6.11 2.25
N ASN A 144 -24.11 6.44 2.25
CA ASN A 144 -23.61 7.66 1.62
C ASN A 144 -23.57 7.54 0.10
N THR A 145 -24.45 8.29 -0.58
CA THR A 145 -24.57 8.25 -2.06
C THR A 145 -23.35 8.78 -2.81
N MET A 146 -22.42 9.46 -2.13
CA MET A 146 -21.22 10.04 -2.74
C MET A 146 -20.06 9.05 -2.81
N VAL A 147 -19.99 8.07 -1.90
CA VAL A 147 -18.87 7.11 -1.83
C VAL A 147 -18.71 6.31 -3.13
N PRO A 148 -19.79 5.75 -3.74
CA PRO A 148 -19.65 5.04 -5.01
C PRO A 148 -19.11 5.90 -6.16
N LYS A 149 -19.41 7.21 -6.15
CA LYS A 149 -18.91 8.16 -7.16
C LYS A 149 -17.45 8.55 -6.90
N ALA A 150 -17.07 8.67 -5.64
CA ALA A 150 -15.73 9.03 -5.20
C ALA A 150 -14.74 7.84 -5.20
N LYS A 151 -15.25 6.61 -5.38
CA LYS A 151 -14.50 5.35 -5.29
C LYS A 151 -13.16 5.37 -6.05
N LYS A 152 -13.14 5.92 -7.27
CA LYS A 152 -11.92 6.06 -8.07
C LYS A 152 -10.82 6.85 -7.34
N TYR A 153 -11.16 7.99 -6.75
CA TYR A 153 -10.19 8.86 -6.07
C TYR A 153 -9.75 8.28 -4.72
N PHE A 154 -10.64 7.59 -4.01
CA PHE A 154 -10.25 6.86 -2.80
C PHE A 154 -9.26 5.73 -3.12
N SER A 155 -9.47 4.98 -4.20
CA SER A 155 -8.53 3.95 -4.66
C SER A 155 -7.14 4.54 -4.93
N GLU A 156 -7.08 5.65 -5.68
CA GLU A 156 -5.81 6.29 -6.04
C GLU A 156 -5.11 6.90 -4.82
N GLY A 157 -5.86 7.55 -3.91
CA GLY A 157 -5.32 8.05 -2.64
C GLY A 157 -4.81 6.93 -1.74
N PHE A 158 -5.53 5.81 -1.68
CA PHE A 158 -5.15 4.63 -0.89
C PHE A 158 -3.86 3.99 -1.40
N GLN A 159 -3.75 3.78 -2.71
CA GLN A 159 -2.54 3.23 -3.33
C GLN A 159 -1.33 4.12 -3.07
N ARG A 160 -1.47 5.45 -3.27
CA ARG A 160 -0.37 6.41 -3.00
C ARG A 160 0.03 6.49 -1.53
N ALA A 161 -0.92 6.31 -0.61
CA ALA A 161 -0.65 6.35 0.83
C ALA A 161 0.02 5.08 1.34
N THR A 162 -0.40 3.93 0.82
CA THR A 162 0.16 2.63 1.20
C THR A 162 1.48 2.32 0.49
N ALA A 163 1.76 2.97 -0.64
CA ALA A 163 3.06 2.87 -1.33
C ALA A 163 4.16 3.68 -0.61
N GLU A 164 3.81 4.83 -0.04
CA GLU A 164 4.74 5.72 0.66
C GLU A 164 4.23 5.97 2.08
N GLY A 165 4.67 5.15 3.03
CA GLY A 165 4.28 5.25 4.44
C GLY A 165 4.72 6.57 5.11
N PRO A 166 4.09 6.94 6.24
CA PRO A 166 4.35 8.20 6.92
C PRO A 166 5.65 8.27 7.73
N LEU A 167 6.30 7.15 8.07
CA LEU A 167 7.50 7.15 8.92
C LEU A 167 8.79 7.39 8.12
N ILE A 168 9.02 6.54 7.12
CA ILE A 168 10.27 6.51 6.35
C ILE A 168 10.04 6.50 4.84
N HIS A 169 8.79 6.71 4.39
CA HIS A 169 8.39 6.65 2.99
C HIS A 169 8.57 5.28 2.35
N GLU A 170 8.55 4.22 3.16
CA GLU A 170 8.53 2.84 2.70
C GLU A 170 7.08 2.32 2.66
N PRO A 171 6.79 1.34 1.81
CA PRO A 171 5.44 0.79 1.67
C PRO A 171 4.91 0.15 2.96
N MET A 172 3.62 0.35 3.17
CA MET A 172 2.89 -0.15 4.34
C MET A 172 2.49 -1.63 4.18
N ARG A 173 2.29 -2.33 5.30
CA ARG A 173 1.85 -3.72 5.36
C ARG A 173 0.96 -3.96 6.58
N ALA A 174 0.02 -4.89 6.46
CA ALA A 174 -0.84 -5.38 7.55
C ALA A 174 -1.72 -4.30 8.19
N CYS A 175 -2.16 -3.32 7.40
CA CYS A 175 -2.99 -2.22 7.87
C CYS A 175 -4.41 -2.29 7.30
N ARG A 176 -5.39 -2.18 8.21
CA ARG A 176 -6.80 -2.04 7.88
C ARG A 176 -7.23 -0.60 8.04
N PHE A 177 -7.93 -0.07 7.05
CA PHE A 177 -8.50 1.28 7.11
C PHE A 177 -10.01 1.23 6.91
N THR A 178 -10.76 1.86 7.80
CA THR A 178 -12.22 1.90 7.71
C THR A 178 -12.67 3.32 7.40
N LEU A 179 -13.48 3.47 6.35
CA LEU A 179 -14.15 4.72 5.99
C LEU A 179 -15.51 4.80 6.69
N GLU A 180 -15.63 5.73 7.62
CA GLU A 180 -16.80 5.87 8.51
C GLU A 180 -17.80 6.90 7.96
N ASP A 181 -17.31 8.03 7.47
CA ASP A 181 -18.13 9.03 6.80
C ASP A 181 -17.30 9.90 5.83
N PHE A 182 -17.99 10.44 4.83
CA PHE A 182 -17.42 11.30 3.80
C PHE A 182 -18.38 12.40 3.41
N GLN A 183 -18.00 13.65 3.66
CA GLN A 183 -18.85 14.81 3.41
C GLN A 183 -18.21 15.73 2.38
N LYS A 184 -18.71 15.68 1.14
CA LYS A 184 -18.33 16.58 0.05
C LYS A 184 -19.55 16.96 -0.79
N PRO A 185 -19.80 18.26 -1.05
CA PRO A 185 -21.00 18.70 -1.78
C PRO A 185 -20.99 18.29 -3.25
N HIS A 186 -19.84 18.42 -3.93
CA HIS A 186 -19.69 18.12 -5.34
C HIS A 186 -18.31 17.51 -5.62
N LEU A 187 -18.26 16.54 -6.53
CA LEU A 187 -17.03 15.96 -7.05
C LEU A 187 -16.62 16.69 -8.32
N LYS A 188 -15.31 16.96 -8.44
CA LYS A 188 -14.71 17.45 -9.70
C LYS A 188 -14.32 16.24 -10.55
N GLU A 189 -14.22 16.40 -11.87
CA GLU A 189 -13.84 15.30 -12.78
C GLU A 189 -12.41 14.80 -12.53
N ASP A 190 -11.51 15.66 -12.05
CA ASP A 190 -10.17 15.30 -11.59
C ASP A 190 -9.90 15.87 -10.20
N ASP A 191 -10.32 15.12 -9.17
CA ASP A 191 -10.29 15.58 -7.79
C ASP A 191 -8.97 15.21 -7.08
N GLN A 192 -7.85 15.78 -7.53
CA GLN A 192 -6.54 15.55 -6.92
C GLN A 192 -6.50 15.95 -5.44
N GLU A 193 -7.27 16.97 -5.06
CA GLU A 193 -7.39 17.36 -3.66
C GLU A 193 -8.00 16.26 -2.79
N LEU A 194 -8.97 15.51 -3.32
CA LEU A 194 -9.54 14.35 -2.61
C LEU A 194 -8.49 13.25 -2.43
N ILE A 195 -7.72 12.97 -3.47
CA ILE A 195 -6.63 11.99 -3.42
C ILE A 195 -5.62 12.38 -2.33
N ASP A 196 -5.17 13.63 -2.31
CA ASP A 196 -4.21 14.13 -1.33
C ASP A 196 -4.79 14.14 0.09
N THR A 197 -6.08 14.46 0.23
CA THR A 197 -6.76 14.44 1.53
C THR A 197 -6.90 13.02 2.07
N VAL A 198 -7.21 12.04 1.22
CA VAL A 198 -7.25 10.61 1.60
C VAL A 198 -5.86 10.15 2.02
N LYS A 199 -4.81 10.49 1.27
CA LYS A 199 -3.43 10.18 1.65
C LYS A 199 -3.08 10.77 3.01
N LEU A 200 -3.40 12.04 3.23
CA LEU A 200 -3.18 12.71 4.51
C LEU A 200 -3.96 12.06 5.65
N ALA A 201 -5.23 11.68 5.43
CA ALA A 201 -6.05 11.01 6.43
C ALA A 201 -5.43 9.68 6.87
N ILE A 202 -5.00 8.86 5.91
CA ILE A 202 -4.31 7.58 6.14
C ILE A 202 -3.01 7.78 6.90
N HIS A 203 -2.20 8.77 6.54
CA HIS A 203 -0.94 9.05 7.22
C HIS A 203 -1.20 9.49 8.68
N ASN A 204 -2.16 10.39 8.89
CA ASN A 204 -2.50 10.89 10.23
C ASN A 204 -3.00 9.78 11.16
N ILE A 205 -3.92 8.92 10.69
CA ILE A 205 -4.42 7.81 11.49
C ILE A 205 -3.33 6.78 11.78
N THR A 206 -2.45 6.51 10.82
CA THR A 206 -1.31 5.60 10.99
C THR A 206 -0.35 6.09 12.07
N LEU A 207 -0.04 7.39 12.07
CA LEU A 207 0.81 8.00 13.10
C LEU A 207 0.18 7.93 14.50
N LEU A 208 -1.15 7.91 14.59
CA LEU A 208 -1.88 7.79 15.86
C LEU A 208 -2.08 6.33 16.31
N ALA A 209 -2.02 5.39 15.38
CA ALA A 209 -2.18 3.95 15.59
C ALA A 209 -0.89 3.24 16.06
N SER A 210 0.07 3.98 16.66
CA SER A 210 1.37 3.47 17.13
C SER A 210 2.12 2.70 16.02
N PRO A 211 2.64 3.43 15.01
CA PRO A 211 3.27 2.83 13.86
C PRO A 211 4.64 2.23 14.22
N VAL A 212 4.99 1.12 13.58
CA VAL A 212 6.26 0.41 13.78
C VAL A 212 6.84 -0.05 12.44
N LEU A 213 8.14 -0.33 12.42
CA LEU A 213 8.82 -0.90 11.27
C LEU A 213 8.88 -2.42 11.38
N VAL A 214 8.70 -3.08 10.24
CA VAL A 214 8.81 -4.53 10.07
C VAL A 214 10.03 -4.82 9.22
N GLU A 215 10.92 -5.64 9.77
CA GLU A 215 12.08 -6.18 9.05
C GLU A 215 11.67 -7.38 8.20
N PRO A 216 12.25 -7.53 6.99
CA PRO A 216 12.11 -8.75 6.21
C PRO A 216 12.83 -9.90 6.92
N ILE A 217 12.20 -11.09 6.97
CA ILE A 217 12.72 -12.31 7.61
C ILE A 217 13.49 -13.17 6.60
#